data_AF-D2NSA1-F1
#
_entry.id   AF-D2NSA1-F1
#
_cell.length_a   1.000
_cell.length_b   1.000
_cell.length_c   1.000
_cell.angle_alpha   90.00
_cell.angle_beta   90.00
_cell.angle_gamma   90.00
#
_symmetry.space_group_name_H-M   'P 1'
#
loop_
_entity.id
_entity.type
_entity.pdbx_description
1 polymer ?
#
loop_
_entity_poly.entity_id
_entity_poly.type
_entity_poly.pdbx_seq_one_letter_code
_entity_poly.pdbx_strand_id
1 'polypeptide(L)'
;MRKRRIASELTAAELSSAEYSAEESERGDASTEFVMVGALLVLLTMAILQVSFALYARTMLVDAAAAGARYGTMRDRTPQEGMERTRQMIEGVLPSSYAENISYRQSSDSTGVRTLEVTVKSPLPVLGPWGFPDSIEVKGHAIYAEHRSGD
;
A
#
# COMPACT_ATOMS: atom_id res chain seq x y z
N MET A 1 -28.61 2.91 74.21
CA MET A 1 -27.47 2.15 73.63
C MET A 1 -27.56 1.84 72.13
N ARG A 2 -28.74 1.79 71.47
CA ARG A 2 -28.87 1.45 70.03
C ARG A 2 -28.28 2.48 69.04
N LYS A 3 -28.23 3.76 69.41
CA LYS A 3 -27.81 4.87 68.52
C LYS A 3 -26.37 4.76 68.01
N ARG A 4 -25.46 4.18 68.81
CA ARG A 4 -24.04 4.00 68.43
C ARG A 4 -23.83 2.90 67.38
N ARG A 5 -24.69 1.88 67.35
CA ARG A 5 -24.61 0.76 66.40
C ARG A 5 -25.06 1.19 65.00
N ILE A 6 -26.05 2.07 64.92
CA ILE A 6 -26.58 2.57 63.64
C ILE A 6 -25.56 3.49 62.96
N ALA A 7 -24.86 4.33 63.73
CA ALA A 7 -23.81 5.19 63.20
C ALA A 7 -22.62 4.39 62.63
N SER A 8 -22.19 3.30 63.30
CA SER A 8 -21.09 2.47 62.81
C SER A 8 -21.44 1.70 61.54
N GLU A 9 -22.68 1.22 61.41
CA GLU A 9 -23.11 0.49 60.21
C GLU A 9 -23.31 1.40 59.01
N LEU A 10 -23.75 2.65 59.22
CA LEU A 10 -23.79 3.66 58.15
C LEU A 10 -22.38 4.01 57.66
N THR A 11 -21.41 4.18 58.56
CA THR A 11 -20.02 4.44 58.16
C THR A 11 -19.38 3.25 57.44
N ALA A 12 -19.65 2.02 57.88
CA ALA A 12 -19.14 0.82 57.22
C ALA A 12 -19.76 0.61 55.82
N ALA A 13 -21.06 0.92 55.64
CA ALA A 13 -21.72 0.84 54.36
C ALA A 13 -21.21 1.89 53.36
N GLU A 14 -20.96 3.12 53.81
CA GLU A 14 -20.39 4.20 52.98
C GLU A 14 -18.98 3.84 52.50
N LEU A 15 -18.11 3.35 53.41
CA LEU A 15 -16.76 2.91 53.06
C LEU A 15 -16.78 1.75 52.05
N SER A 16 -17.65 0.76 52.27
CA SER A 16 -17.82 -0.37 51.34
C SER A 16 -18.35 0.06 49.97
N SER A 17 -19.22 1.07 49.91
CA SER A 17 -19.73 1.60 48.64
C SER A 17 -18.67 2.40 47.87
N ALA A 18 -17.82 3.15 48.57
CA ALA A 18 -16.72 3.91 47.97
C ALA A 18 -15.62 3.01 47.42
N GLU A 19 -15.25 1.94 48.14
CA GLU A 19 -14.31 0.92 47.63
C GLU A 19 -14.87 0.21 46.40
N TYR A 20 -16.15 -0.17 46.40
CA TYR A 20 -16.79 -0.83 45.26
C TYR A 20 -16.80 0.08 44.01
N SER A 21 -17.08 1.38 44.16
CA SER A 21 -17.01 2.33 43.04
C SER A 21 -15.59 2.60 42.53
N ALA A 22 -14.58 2.56 43.40
CA ALA A 22 -13.19 2.73 42.98
C ALA A 22 -12.68 1.55 42.15
N GLU A 23 -12.98 0.30 42.58
CA GLU A 23 -12.64 -0.90 41.81
C GLU A 23 -13.34 -0.95 40.44
N GLU A 24 -14.59 -0.49 40.35
CA GLU A 24 -15.32 -0.40 39.09
C GLU A 24 -14.71 0.66 38.15
N SER A 25 -14.24 1.79 38.69
CA SER A 25 -13.54 2.83 37.93
C SER A 25 -12.17 2.39 37.43
N GLU A 26 -11.37 1.69 38.23
CA GLU A 26 -10.03 1.20 37.85
C GLU A 26 -10.12 0.08 36.79
N ARG A 27 -11.15 -0.76 36.86
CA ARG A 27 -11.46 -1.77 35.83
C ARG A 27 -11.94 -1.14 34.50
N GLY A 28 -12.64 -0.01 34.58
CA GLY A 28 -13.00 0.82 33.41
C GLY A 28 -11.78 1.49 32.75
N ASP A 29 -10.83 1.98 33.55
CA ASP A 29 -9.57 2.57 33.08
C ASP A 29 -8.70 1.56 32.32
N ALA A 30 -8.51 0.36 32.89
CA ALA A 30 -7.74 -0.71 32.25
C ALA A 30 -8.33 -1.16 30.89
N SER A 31 -9.67 -1.22 30.78
CA SER A 31 -10.32 -1.55 29.50
C SER A 31 -10.15 -0.45 28.45
N THR A 32 -10.14 0.82 28.89
CA THR A 32 -9.98 1.99 28.02
C THR A 32 -8.55 2.09 27.50
N GLU A 33 -7.56 1.93 28.38
CA GLU A 33 -6.15 1.91 28.02
C GLU A 33 -5.88 0.82 26.97
N PHE A 34 -6.40 -0.39 27.21
CA PHE A 34 -6.24 -1.50 26.26
C PHE A 34 -6.83 -1.19 24.88
N VAL A 35 -8.01 -0.58 24.82
CA VAL A 35 -8.65 -0.19 23.55
C VAL A 35 -7.86 0.92 22.86
N MET A 36 -7.36 1.92 23.57
CA MET A 36 -6.54 2.98 22.98
C MET A 36 -5.23 2.44 22.41
N VAL A 37 -4.53 1.59 23.16
CA VAL A 37 -3.30 0.94 22.70
C VAL A 37 -3.58 0.01 21.53
N GLY A 38 -4.65 -0.80 21.61
CA GLY A 38 -5.07 -1.68 20.51
C GLY A 38 -5.42 -0.90 19.25
N ALA A 39 -6.20 0.19 19.37
CA ALA A 39 -6.55 1.05 18.25
C ALA A 39 -5.30 1.72 17.64
N LEU A 40 -4.39 2.23 18.48
CA LEU A 40 -3.12 2.81 18.02
C LEU A 40 -2.27 1.78 17.28
N LEU A 41 -2.14 0.57 17.81
CA LEU A 41 -1.39 -0.52 17.17
C LEU A 41 -2.02 -0.93 15.84
N VAL A 42 -3.35 -1.01 15.75
CA VAL A 42 -4.05 -1.30 14.50
C VAL A 42 -3.82 -0.19 13.47
N LEU A 43 -3.95 1.08 13.87
CA LEU A 43 -3.68 2.22 12.99
C LEU A 43 -2.22 2.23 12.50
N LEU A 44 -1.26 2.02 13.40
CA LEU A 44 0.16 1.93 13.06
C LEU A 44 0.42 0.77 12.09
N THR A 45 -0.17 -0.39 12.37
CA THR A 45 -0.05 -1.58 11.51
C THR A 45 -0.64 -1.30 10.13
N MET A 46 -1.83 -0.69 10.04
CA MET A 46 -2.42 -0.30 8.77
C MET A 46 -1.55 0.71 8.02
N ALA A 47 -0.98 1.70 8.71
CA ALA A 47 -0.08 2.67 8.09
C ALA A 47 1.15 1.99 7.46
N ILE A 48 1.77 1.04 8.19
CA ILE A 48 2.89 0.25 7.67
C ILE A 48 2.44 -0.56 6.45
N LEU A 49 1.33 -1.29 6.54
CA LEU A 49 0.80 -2.09 5.44
C LEU A 49 0.50 -1.25 4.20
N GLN A 50 -0.07 -0.05 4.36
CA GLN A 50 -0.32 0.88 3.25
C GLN A 50 0.98 1.30 2.56
N VAL A 51 1.98 1.72 3.33
CA VAL A 51 3.28 2.13 2.78
C VAL A 51 3.99 0.97 2.10
N SER A 52 4.00 -0.21 2.74
CA SER A 52 4.58 -1.43 2.18
C SER A 52 3.91 -1.84 0.87
N PHE A 53 2.57 -1.79 0.81
CA PHE A 53 1.83 -2.15 -0.39
C PHE A 53 2.03 -1.12 -1.52
N ALA A 54 2.12 0.17 -1.20
CA ALA A 54 2.48 1.21 -2.17
C ALA A 54 3.87 1.00 -2.79
N LEU A 55 4.86 0.70 -1.95
CA LEU A 55 6.21 0.40 -2.42
C LEU A 55 6.26 -0.88 -3.26
N TYR A 56 5.53 -1.91 -2.83
CA TYR A 56 5.40 -3.16 -3.55
C TYR A 56 4.81 -2.95 -4.94
N ALA A 57 3.66 -2.28 -5.05
CA ALA A 57 3.01 -1.99 -6.32
C ALA A 57 3.94 -1.21 -7.25
N ARG A 58 4.57 -0.13 -6.78
CA ARG A 58 5.51 0.65 -7.60
C ARG A 58 6.67 -0.20 -8.11
N THR A 59 7.27 -1.02 -7.26
CA THR A 59 8.38 -1.90 -7.64
C THR A 59 7.94 -2.92 -8.69
N MET A 60 6.78 -3.55 -8.49
CA MET A 60 6.21 -4.51 -9.45
C MET A 60 5.91 -3.86 -10.80
N LEU A 61 5.35 -2.65 -10.81
CA LEU A 61 5.05 -1.92 -12.05
C LEU A 61 6.33 -1.53 -12.81
N VAL A 62 7.38 -1.11 -12.11
CA VAL A 62 8.70 -0.82 -12.73
C VAL A 62 9.28 -2.09 -13.36
N ASP A 63 9.22 -3.21 -12.64
CA ASP A 63 9.71 -4.49 -13.15
C ASP A 63 8.93 -4.93 -14.39
N ALA A 64 7.59 -4.87 -14.34
CA ALA A 64 6.73 -5.18 -15.47
C ALA A 64 7.01 -4.27 -16.68
N ALA A 65 7.18 -2.95 -16.47
CA ALA A 65 7.50 -2.02 -17.54
C ALA A 65 8.86 -2.32 -18.17
N ALA A 66 9.88 -2.63 -17.37
CA ALA A 66 11.20 -3.01 -17.86
C ALA A 66 11.17 -4.34 -18.62
N ALA A 67 10.43 -5.33 -18.11
CA ALA A 67 10.24 -6.62 -18.76
C ALA A 67 9.52 -6.48 -20.11
N GLY A 68 8.45 -5.68 -20.19
CA GLY A 68 7.74 -5.41 -21.43
C GLY A 68 8.54 -4.60 -22.43
N ALA A 69 9.33 -3.63 -21.97
CA ALA A 69 10.27 -2.90 -22.83
C ALA A 69 11.29 -3.86 -23.45
N ARG A 70 11.90 -4.75 -22.66
CA ARG A 70 12.85 -5.77 -23.15
C ARG A 70 12.20 -6.74 -24.12
N TYR A 71 10.95 -7.13 -23.87
CA TYR A 71 10.21 -8.00 -24.76
C TYR A 71 9.91 -7.31 -26.10
N GLY A 72 9.49 -6.05 -26.07
CA GLY A 72 9.16 -5.27 -27.27
C GLY A 72 10.35 -4.88 -28.13
N THR A 73 11.59 -5.01 -27.62
CA THR A 73 12.82 -4.76 -28.40
C THR A 73 13.42 -6.01 -29.04
N MET A 74 12.84 -7.20 -28.83
CA MET A 74 13.27 -8.42 -29.51
C MET A 74 12.98 -8.36 -31.01
N ARG A 75 13.80 -9.05 -31.81
CA ARG A 75 13.83 -8.94 -33.28
C ARG A 75 12.49 -9.24 -33.96
N ASP A 76 11.73 -10.19 -33.43
CA ASP A 76 10.43 -10.63 -33.97
C ASP A 76 9.25 -10.07 -33.17
N ARG A 77 9.49 -9.05 -32.34
CA ARG A 77 8.49 -8.47 -31.45
C ARG A 77 8.24 -7.02 -31.81
N THR A 78 7.04 -6.58 -31.50
CA THR A 78 6.63 -5.19 -31.67
C THR A 78 6.55 -4.49 -30.31
N PRO A 79 6.69 -3.16 -30.27
CA PRO A 79 6.40 -2.36 -29.07
C PRO A 79 5.00 -2.60 -28.49
N GLN A 80 4.02 -2.83 -29.36
CA GLN A 80 2.64 -3.16 -28.98
C GLN A 80 2.58 -4.47 -28.21
N GLU A 81 3.31 -5.50 -28.67
CA GLU A 81 3.41 -6.78 -27.96
C GLU A 81 4.16 -6.65 -26.62
N GLY A 82 5.15 -5.75 -26.54
CA GLY A 82 5.80 -5.39 -25.28
C GLY A 82 4.83 -4.78 -24.27
N MET A 83 3.98 -3.85 -24.72
CA MET A 83 2.91 -3.26 -23.90
C MET A 83 1.90 -4.31 -23.44
N GLU A 84 1.44 -5.19 -24.33
CA GLU A 84 0.50 -6.26 -24.00
C GLU A 84 1.09 -7.23 -22.97
N ARG A 85 2.40 -7.51 -23.09
CA ARG A 85 3.12 -8.34 -22.12
C ARG A 85 3.19 -7.67 -20.75
N THR A 86 3.43 -6.36 -20.69
CA THR A 86 3.37 -5.59 -19.45
C THR A 86 1.98 -5.70 -18.81
N ARG A 87 0.91 -5.54 -19.60
CA ARG A 87 -0.48 -5.68 -19.11
C ARG A 87 -0.72 -7.03 -18.46
N GLN A 88 -0.39 -8.12 -19.16
CA GLN A 88 -0.56 -9.48 -18.65
C GLN A 88 0.20 -9.73 -17.34
N MET A 89 1.42 -9.16 -17.23
CA MET A 89 2.23 -9.32 -16.01
C MET A 89 1.61 -8.56 -14.83
N ILE A 90 1.07 -7.36 -15.06
CA ILE A 90 0.41 -6.57 -14.02
C ILE A 90 -0.89 -7.25 -13.59
N GLU A 91 -1.74 -7.67 -14.53
CA GLU A 91 -3.02 -8.34 -14.24
C GLU A 91 -2.87 -9.67 -13.51
N GLY A 92 -1.71 -10.33 -13.63
CA GLY A 92 -1.41 -11.55 -12.89
C GLY A 92 -1.11 -11.34 -11.39
N VAL A 93 -0.87 -10.10 -10.97
CA VAL A 93 -0.39 -9.78 -9.60
C VAL A 93 -1.22 -8.70 -8.92
N LEU A 94 -1.67 -7.71 -9.69
CA LEU A 94 -2.43 -6.56 -9.22
C LEU A 94 -3.84 -6.56 -9.85
N PRO A 95 -4.81 -5.86 -9.24
CA PRO A 95 -6.11 -5.64 -9.85
C PRO A 95 -6.00 -4.98 -11.23
N SER A 96 -6.97 -5.26 -12.11
CA SER A 96 -6.97 -4.75 -13.50
C SER A 96 -6.87 -3.22 -13.59
N SER A 97 -7.32 -2.49 -12.57
CA SER A 97 -7.20 -1.02 -12.48
C SER A 97 -5.75 -0.50 -12.55
N TYR A 98 -4.76 -1.34 -12.24
CA TYR A 98 -3.35 -1.00 -12.36
C TYR A 98 -2.81 -1.10 -13.79
N ALA A 99 -3.53 -1.78 -14.69
CA ALA A 99 -3.10 -2.07 -16.05
C ALA A 99 -3.89 -1.30 -17.13
N GLU A 100 -4.77 -0.37 -16.72
CA GLU A 100 -5.64 0.38 -17.63
C GLU A 100 -4.86 1.38 -18.50
N ASN A 101 -3.84 2.04 -17.95
CA ASN A 101 -3.13 3.12 -18.63
C ASN A 101 -1.65 2.77 -18.86
N ILE A 102 -1.40 2.05 -19.95
CA ILE A 102 -0.06 1.66 -20.40
C ILE A 102 0.18 2.26 -21.78
N SER A 103 1.31 2.92 -21.97
CA SER A 103 1.73 3.48 -23.24
C SER A 103 3.19 3.13 -23.53
N TYR A 104 3.58 3.22 -24.80
CA TYR A 104 4.97 3.04 -25.19
C TYR A 104 5.43 4.22 -26.04
N ARG A 105 6.72 4.51 -25.98
CA ARG A 105 7.37 5.54 -26.77
C ARG A 105 8.70 5.01 -27.28
N GLN A 106 8.90 5.13 -28.58
CA GLN A 106 10.19 4.85 -29.20
C GLN A 106 10.99 6.15 -29.27
N SER A 107 12.24 6.10 -28.85
CA SER A 107 13.18 7.22 -28.93
C SER A 107 14.47 6.74 -29.55
N SER A 108 15.10 7.57 -30.36
CA SER A 108 16.49 7.37 -30.79
C SER A 108 17.32 8.46 -30.14
N ASP A 109 18.40 8.09 -29.47
CA ASP A 109 19.35 9.06 -28.96
C ASP A 109 20.21 9.63 -30.13
N SER A 110 20.84 10.77 -29.90
CA SER A 110 21.83 11.42 -30.76
C SER A 110 22.98 10.49 -31.18
N THR A 111 23.22 9.43 -30.42
CA THR A 111 24.19 8.36 -30.67
C THR A 111 23.68 7.27 -31.65
N GLY A 112 22.44 7.37 -32.13
CA GLY A 112 21.81 6.39 -33.04
C GLY A 112 21.16 5.20 -32.31
N VAL A 113 21.33 5.09 -30.99
CA VAL A 113 20.78 4.00 -30.18
C VAL A 113 19.26 4.14 -30.08
N ARG A 114 18.54 3.19 -30.65
CA ARG A 114 17.08 3.09 -30.51
C ARG A 114 16.73 2.50 -29.16
N THR A 115 15.81 3.14 -28.45
CA THR A 115 15.30 2.74 -27.14
C THR A 115 13.78 2.69 -27.17
N LEU A 116 13.20 1.67 -26.56
CA LEU A 116 11.79 1.57 -26.26
C LEU A 116 11.58 1.93 -24.78
N GLU A 117 10.73 2.92 -24.53
CA GLU A 117 10.22 3.25 -23.20
C GLU A 117 8.78 2.74 -23.08
N VAL A 118 8.49 1.98 -22.04
CA VAL A 118 7.14 1.60 -21.63
C VAL A 118 6.79 2.42 -20.39
N THR A 119 5.68 3.16 -20.45
CA THR A 119 5.17 3.97 -19.35
C THR A 119 3.87 3.37 -18.83
N VAL A 120 3.77 3.18 -17.52
CA VAL A 120 2.56 2.72 -16.84
C VAL A 120 2.08 3.79 -15.88
N LYS A 121 0.79 4.15 -15.97
CA LYS A 121 0.11 5.04 -15.05
C LYS A 121 -0.93 4.27 -14.25
N SER A 122 -0.88 4.39 -12.93
CA SER A 122 -1.71 3.59 -12.04
C SER A 122 -2.15 4.40 -10.80
N PRO A 123 -3.27 4.02 -10.17
CA PRO A 123 -3.72 4.65 -8.93
C PRO A 123 -2.81 4.30 -7.74
N LEU A 124 -2.69 5.24 -6.79
CA LEU A 124 -2.03 5.01 -5.50
C LEU A 124 -2.84 3.98 -4.70
N PRO A 125 -2.20 2.92 -4.18
CA PRO A 125 -2.88 1.91 -3.35
C PRO A 125 -3.10 2.41 -1.91
N VAL A 126 -3.83 3.50 -1.74
CA VAL A 126 -4.26 3.98 -0.42
C VAL A 126 -5.66 3.48 -0.10
N LEU A 127 -5.87 2.99 1.12
CA LEU A 127 -7.19 2.62 1.61
C LEU A 127 -7.94 3.92 1.95
N GLY A 128 -8.76 4.40 1.02
CA GLY A 128 -9.60 5.58 1.21
C GLY A 128 -10.51 5.83 -0.02
N PRO A 129 -11.69 6.44 0.15
CA PRO A 129 -12.65 6.65 -0.95
C PRO A 129 -12.16 7.61 -2.05
N TRP A 130 -11.01 8.27 -1.85
CA TRP A 130 -10.36 9.17 -2.81
C TRP A 130 -8.95 8.67 -3.16
N GLY A 131 -8.83 7.45 -3.68
CA GLY A 131 -7.61 7.05 -4.39
C GLY A 131 -7.43 7.98 -5.59
N PHE A 132 -6.40 8.84 -5.57
CA PHE A 132 -6.16 9.76 -6.69
C PHE A 132 -5.82 8.95 -7.95
N PRO A 133 -6.62 9.04 -9.02
CA PRO A 133 -6.30 8.39 -10.29
C PRO A 133 -4.99 8.93 -10.85
N ASP A 134 -4.24 8.10 -11.59
CA ASP A 134 -2.98 8.44 -12.27
C ASP A 134 -1.83 8.99 -11.40
N SER A 135 -1.88 8.77 -10.08
CA SER A 135 -0.86 9.30 -9.16
C SER A 135 0.53 8.63 -9.23
N ILE A 136 0.65 7.42 -9.80
CA ILE A 136 1.93 6.73 -9.99
C ILE A 136 2.21 6.64 -11.49
N GLU A 137 3.30 7.27 -11.94
CA GLU A 137 3.88 7.08 -13.28
C GLU A 137 5.22 6.34 -13.14
N VAL A 138 5.34 5.17 -13.77
CA VAL A 138 6.60 4.41 -13.85
C VAL A 138 7.03 4.23 -15.29
N LYS A 139 8.35 4.11 -15.49
CA LYS A 139 8.96 3.97 -16.82
C LYS A 139 9.95 2.82 -16.80
N GLY A 140 9.87 1.98 -17.82
CA GLY A 140 10.84 0.93 -18.12
C GLY A 140 11.47 1.18 -19.48
N HIS A 141 12.78 0.97 -19.59
CA HIS A 141 13.54 1.23 -20.81
C HIS A 141 14.26 -0.03 -21.29
N ALA A 142 14.30 -0.20 -22.60
CA ALA A 142 15.11 -1.22 -23.24
C ALA A 142 15.70 -0.71 -24.56
N ILE A 143 16.92 -1.12 -24.85
CA ILE A 143 17.61 -0.80 -26.10
C ILE A 143 17.24 -1.85 -27.15
N TYR A 144 17.04 -1.42 -28.40
CA TYR A 144 16.91 -2.36 -29.52
C TYR A 144 18.26 -3.02 -29.79
N ALA A 145 18.24 -4.33 -29.99
CA ALA A 145 19.44 -5.05 -30.42
C ALA A 145 19.84 -4.54 -31.81
N GLU A 146 20.86 -3.69 -31.86
CA GLU A 146 21.39 -3.18 -33.12
C GLU A 146 22.08 -4.32 -33.87
N HIS A 147 21.61 -4.59 -35.09
CA HIS A 147 22.33 -5.44 -36.02
C HIS A 147 23.51 -4.64 -36.54
N ARG A 148 24.70 -4.85 -35.95
CA ARG A 148 25.95 -4.57 -36.65
C ARG A 148 26.01 -5.56 -37.81
N SER A 149 25.43 -5.20 -38.96
CA SER A 149 25.76 -5.85 -40.23
C SER A 149 27.19 -5.41 -40.55
N GLY A 150 28.15 -6.15 -40.01
CA GLY A 150 29.53 -6.16 -40.47
C GLY A 150 29.72 -7.36 -41.37
N ASP A 151 30.21 -7.07 -42.58
CA ASP A 151 30.77 -7.92 -43.63
C ASP A 151 29.81 -8.68 -44.57
#